data_AF-A0A7L5YS13-F1
#
_entry.id   AF-A0A7L5YS13-F1
#
_cell.length_a   1.000
_cell.length_b   1.000
_cell.length_c   1.000
_cell.angle_alpha   90.00
_cell.angle_beta   90.00
_cell.angle_gamma   90.00
#
_symmetry.space_group_name_H-M   'P 1'
#
loop_
_entity.id
_entity.type
_entity.pdbx_description
1 polymer ?
#
loop_
_entity_poly.entity_id
_entity_poly.type
_entity_poly.pdbx_seq_one_letter_code
_entity_poly.pdbx_strand_id
1 'polypeptide(L)'
;MAGSSTLPIDLPPAQADFDEVYNRLHRQTDQIVSLHVSTQVNDTCAVARAAAANLLGRCQITVIDSQTVSVGLGILVETAVAAAASGARLDDIVRLVRGMVPHLYGVFFVETLDYLGAAGESARPRPFSARCWGSNRC
;
A
#
# COMPACT_ATOMS: atom_id res chain seq x y z
N MET A 1 30.31 -1.69 -0.67
CA MET A 1 29.77 -0.74 0.33
C MET A 1 29.85 -1.43 1.68
N ALA A 2 30.81 -1.03 2.52
CA ALA A 2 31.23 -1.77 3.70
C ALA A 2 30.35 -1.49 4.93
N GLY A 3 30.06 -2.55 5.70
CA GLY A 3 30.11 -2.51 7.16
C GLY A 3 28.89 -1.99 7.94
N SER A 4 27.81 -2.76 7.98
CA SER A 4 26.97 -2.85 9.18
C SER A 4 26.54 -4.31 9.37
N SER A 5 26.81 -4.91 10.53
CA SER A 5 26.38 -6.27 10.91
C SER A 5 24.86 -6.39 11.14
N THR A 6 24.10 -5.44 10.60
CA THR A 6 22.66 -5.32 10.72
C THR A 6 22.13 -5.29 9.30
N LEU A 7 21.28 -6.26 8.97
CA LEU A 7 20.60 -6.26 7.68
C LEU A 7 19.75 -4.98 7.57
N PRO A 8 19.75 -4.31 6.42
CA PRO A 8 18.93 -3.12 6.22
C PRO A 8 17.45 -3.52 6.38
N ILE A 9 16.74 -2.78 7.23
CA ILE A 9 15.31 -2.99 7.49
C ILE A 9 14.54 -2.10 6.53
N ASP A 10 13.64 -2.68 5.76
CA ASP A 10 12.70 -1.94 4.93
C ASP A 10 11.53 -1.46 5.81
N LEU A 11 11.46 -0.14 6.03
CA LEU A 11 10.42 0.49 6.84
C LEU A 11 9.49 1.30 5.93
N PRO A 12 8.17 1.29 6.21
CA PRO A 12 7.25 2.16 5.49
C PRO A 12 7.60 3.64 5.74
N PRO A 13 7.26 4.54 4.80
CA PRO A 13 7.39 5.98 5.01
C PRO A 13 6.61 6.45 6.23
N ALA A 14 6.99 7.58 6.82
CA ALA A 14 6.28 8.11 7.98
C ALA A 14 4.89 8.61 7.57
N GLN A 15 3.93 8.53 8.49
CA GLN A 15 2.57 9.04 8.23
C GLN A 15 2.58 10.54 7.87
N ALA A 16 3.48 11.32 8.50
CA ALA A 16 3.63 12.74 8.25
C ALA A 16 3.96 13.05 6.78
N ASP A 17 4.73 12.18 6.11
CA ASP A 17 5.08 12.34 4.70
C ASP A 17 3.83 12.20 3.81
N PHE A 18 2.97 11.22 4.12
CA PHE A 18 1.68 11.05 3.45
C PHE A 18 0.73 12.23 3.72
N ASP A 19 0.66 12.67 4.98
CA ASP A 19 -0.17 13.80 5.38
C ASP A 19 0.26 15.07 4.62
N GLU A 20 1.56 15.34 4.48
CA GLU A 20 2.06 16.48 3.70
C GLU A 20 1.63 16.40 2.23
N VAL A 21 1.86 15.24 1.60
CA VAL A 21 1.54 15.03 0.18
C VAL A 21 0.04 15.14 -0.07
N TYR A 22 -0.79 14.50 0.74
CA TYR A 22 -2.24 14.54 0.57
C TYR A 22 -2.81 15.94 0.85
N ASN A 23 -2.31 16.65 1.87
CA ASN A 23 -2.70 18.03 2.12
C ASN A 23 -2.34 18.96 0.95
N ARG A 24 -1.19 18.73 0.30
CA ARG A 24 -0.79 19.49 -0.89
C ARG A 24 -1.69 19.19 -2.08
N LEU A 25 -1.94 17.91 -2.36
CA LEU A 25 -2.72 17.47 -3.52
C LEU A 25 -4.21 17.81 -3.40
N HIS A 26 -4.80 17.69 -2.21
CA HIS A 26 -6.21 17.99 -2.04
C HIS A 26 -6.57 19.46 -2.38
N ARG A 27 -5.63 20.40 -2.26
CA ARG A 27 -5.85 21.79 -2.70
C ARG A 27 -6.00 21.95 -4.22
N GLN A 28 -5.61 20.95 -4.99
CA GLN A 28 -5.59 20.96 -6.46
C GLN A 28 -6.57 19.96 -7.08
N THR A 29 -6.94 18.91 -6.34
CA THR A 29 -7.85 17.87 -6.81
C THR A 29 -8.77 17.37 -5.70
N ASP A 30 -10.00 17.02 -6.07
CA ASP A 30 -10.98 16.42 -5.17
C ASP A 30 -10.84 14.89 -5.12
N GLN A 31 -10.05 14.29 -6.00
CA GLN A 31 -9.87 12.84 -6.12
C GLN A 31 -8.39 12.47 -6.23
N ILE A 32 -7.97 11.49 -5.43
CA ILE A 32 -6.58 10.99 -5.41
C ILE A 32 -6.60 9.46 -5.44
N VAL A 33 -5.85 8.87 -6.36
CA VAL A 33 -5.51 7.44 -6.33
C VAL A 33 -4.10 7.30 -5.78
N SER A 34 -3.95 6.55 -4.69
CA SER A 34 -2.65 6.28 -4.07
C SER A 34 -2.32 4.80 -4.23
N LEU A 35 -1.40 4.48 -5.14
CA LEU A 35 -0.90 3.11 -5.35
C LEU A 35 0.37 2.89 -4.54
N HIS A 36 0.43 1.79 -3.80
CA HIS A 36 1.60 1.43 -3.00
C HIS A 36 2.06 0.00 -3.22
N VAL A 37 3.27 -0.27 -2.73
CA VAL A 37 3.89 -1.59 -2.70
C VAL A 37 3.00 -2.60 -1.98
N SER A 38 3.15 -3.88 -2.35
CA SER A 38 2.44 -5.01 -1.74
C SER A 38 2.46 -4.96 -0.21
N THR A 39 1.28 -5.13 0.41
CA THR A 39 1.16 -5.28 1.87
C THR A 39 1.92 -6.48 2.42
N GLN A 40 2.30 -7.44 1.58
CA GLN A 40 3.15 -8.57 1.97
C GLN A 40 4.63 -8.18 2.18
N VAL A 41 5.04 -6.99 1.70
CA VAL A 41 6.41 -6.49 1.87
C VAL A 41 6.50 -5.63 3.12
N ASN A 42 5.62 -4.63 3.25
CA ASN A 42 5.59 -3.74 4.40
C ASN A 42 4.20 -3.07 4.57
N ASP A 43 4.01 -2.40 5.71
CA ASP A 43 2.74 -1.79 6.10
C ASP A 43 2.45 -0.42 5.44
N THR A 44 3.09 -0.08 4.32
CA THR A 44 2.92 1.23 3.64
C THR A 44 1.46 1.55 3.34
N CYS A 45 0.68 0.57 2.86
CA CYS A 45 -0.75 0.76 2.61
C CYS A 45 -1.54 1.10 3.88
N ALA A 46 -1.16 0.57 5.04
CA ALA A 46 -1.83 0.85 6.30
C ALA A 46 -1.54 2.29 6.75
N VAL A 47 -0.28 2.71 6.67
CA VAL A 47 0.14 4.09 6.99
C VAL A 47 -0.55 5.10 6.06
N ALA A 48 -0.57 4.83 4.76
CA ALA A 48 -1.26 5.66 3.77
C ALA A 48 -2.76 5.77 4.03
N ARG A 49 -3.44 4.67 4.40
CA ARG A 49 -4.86 4.69 4.78
C ARG A 49 -5.12 5.53 6.03
N ALA A 50 -4.22 5.47 7.01
CA ALA A 50 -4.33 6.29 8.22
C ALA A 50 -4.22 7.79 7.88
N ALA A 51 -3.24 8.17 7.05
CA ALA A 51 -3.12 9.55 6.56
C ALA A 51 -4.33 9.99 5.71
N ALA A 52 -4.83 9.12 4.84
CA ALA A 52 -6.02 9.40 4.03
C ALA A 52 -7.27 9.61 4.90
N ALA A 53 -7.38 8.92 6.04
CA ALA A 53 -8.50 9.07 6.97
C ALA A 53 -8.59 10.50 7.55
N ASN A 54 -7.46 11.21 7.68
CA ASN A 54 -7.42 12.60 8.17
C ASN A 54 -8.09 13.59 7.22
N LEU A 55 -8.30 13.22 5.95
CA LEU A 55 -8.87 14.06 4.90
C LEU A 55 -10.24 13.59 4.42
N LEU A 56 -10.86 12.65 5.13
CA LEU A 56 -12.21 12.19 4.85
C LEU A 56 -13.20 13.35 4.81
N GLY A 57 -13.99 13.41 3.74
CA GLY A 57 -14.99 14.47 3.51
C GLY A 57 -14.44 15.72 2.82
N ARG A 58 -13.12 15.87 2.69
CA ARG A 58 -12.51 16.94 1.90
C ARG A 58 -12.04 16.44 0.54
N CYS A 59 -11.34 15.30 0.52
CA CYS A 59 -10.84 14.65 -0.70
C CYS A 59 -11.28 13.18 -0.74
N GLN A 60 -11.61 12.67 -1.92
CA GLN A 60 -11.81 11.24 -2.13
C GLN A 60 -10.47 10.58 -2.44
N ILE A 61 -9.83 10.03 -1.41
CA ILE A 61 -8.53 9.34 -1.53
C ILE A 61 -8.77 7.83 -1.53
N THR A 62 -8.41 7.16 -2.62
CA THR A 62 -8.46 5.68 -2.71
C THR A 62 -7.05 5.11 -2.65
N VAL A 63 -6.76 4.43 -1.54
CA VAL A 63 -5.50 3.71 -1.35
C VAL A 63 -5.62 2.28 -1.91
N ILE A 64 -4.76 1.95 -2.87
CA ILE A 64 -4.74 0.66 -3.57
C ILE A 64 -3.45 -0.08 -3.21
N ASP A 65 -3.62 -1.30 -2.73
CA ASP A 65 -2.53 -2.27 -2.64
C ASP A 65 -2.30 -2.88 -4.03
N SER A 66 -1.11 -2.68 -4.58
CA SER A 66 -0.74 -3.18 -5.90
C SER A 66 -0.45 -4.68 -5.92
N GLN A 67 -0.22 -5.31 -4.77
CA GLN A 67 0.24 -6.71 -4.62
C GLN A 67 1.49 -7.06 -5.44
N THR A 68 2.22 -6.05 -5.92
CA THR A 68 3.45 -6.18 -6.71
C THR A 68 4.50 -5.21 -6.19
N VAL A 69 5.72 -5.34 -6.71
CA VAL A 69 6.86 -4.47 -6.41
C VAL A 69 7.55 -4.05 -7.72
N SER A 70 8.38 -3.00 -7.67
CA SER A 70 9.25 -2.58 -8.77
C SER A 70 8.48 -2.30 -10.09
N VAL A 71 8.89 -2.90 -11.21
CA VAL A 71 8.34 -2.66 -12.55
C VAL A 71 6.83 -2.93 -12.63
N GLY A 72 6.33 -3.95 -11.93
CA GLY A 72 4.89 -4.25 -11.91
C GLY A 72 4.07 -3.09 -11.33
N LEU A 73 4.60 -2.41 -10.30
CA LEU A 73 3.96 -1.22 -9.74
C LEU A 73 3.99 -0.07 -10.76
N GLY A 74 5.11 0.11 -11.47
CA GLY A 74 5.25 1.11 -12.53
C GLY A 74 4.19 0.96 -13.63
N ILE A 75 3.99 -0.26 -14.13
CA ILE A 75 2.97 -0.57 -15.16
C ILE A 75 1.56 -0.19 -14.67
N LEU A 76 1.24 -0.50 -13.42
CA LEU A 76 -0.07 -0.15 -12.84
C LEU A 76 -0.25 1.36 -12.73
N VAL A 77 0.80 2.10 -12.34
CA VAL A 77 0.77 3.56 -12.23
C VAL A 77 0.60 4.20 -13.62
N GLU A 78 1.38 3.77 -14.61
CA GLU A 78 1.26 4.27 -15.99
C GLU A 78 -0.15 4.06 -16.55
N THR A 79 -0.70 2.86 -16.32
CA THR A 79 -2.06 2.53 -16.77
C THR A 79 -3.11 3.38 -16.06
N ALA A 80 -2.96 3.61 -14.76
CA ALA A 80 -3.85 4.49 -14.01
C ALA A 80 -3.78 5.95 -14.49
N VAL A 81 -2.58 6.45 -14.77
CA VAL A 81 -2.35 7.82 -15.30
C VAL A 81 -2.97 7.96 -16.70
N ALA A 82 -2.78 6.97 -17.58
CA ALA A 82 -3.38 6.98 -18.91
C ALA A 82 -4.92 7.00 -18.84
N ALA A 83 -5.52 6.19 -17.95
CA ALA A 83 -6.96 6.19 -17.73
C ALA A 83 -7.46 7.54 -17.17
N ALA A 84 -6.74 8.12 -16.20
CA ALA A 84 -7.06 9.44 -15.66
C ALA A 84 -6.98 10.53 -16.74
N ALA A 85 -5.95 10.49 -17.60
CA ALA A 85 -5.79 11.41 -18.71
C ALA A 85 -6.90 11.29 -19.77
N SER A 86 -7.49 10.09 -19.94
CA SER A 86 -8.67 9.88 -20.78
C SER A 86 -10.00 10.32 -20.14
N GLY A 87 -9.97 10.85 -18.91
CA GLY A 87 -11.16 11.30 -18.19
C GLY A 87 -11.98 10.18 -17.56
N ALA A 88 -11.39 9.00 -17.32
CA ALA A 88 -12.06 7.92 -16.62
C ALA A 88 -12.40 8.32 -15.17
N ARG A 89 -13.51 7.81 -14.64
CA ARG A 89 -13.90 8.06 -13.25
C ARG A 89 -13.01 7.26 -12.29
N LEU A 90 -12.87 7.75 -11.06
CA LEU A 90 -12.09 7.11 -10.02
C LEU A 90 -12.41 5.62 -9.86
N ASP A 91 -13.68 5.26 -9.79
CA ASP A 91 -14.12 3.87 -9.62
C ASP A 91 -13.70 2.96 -10.78
N ASP A 92 -13.69 3.50 -12.01
CA ASP A 92 -13.28 2.77 -13.20
C ASP A 92 -11.76 2.55 -13.21
N ILE A 93 -10.98 3.56 -12.80
CA ILE A 93 -9.52 3.44 -12.65
C ILE A 93 -9.19 2.39 -11.57
N VAL A 94 -9.89 2.42 -10.44
CA VAL A 94 -9.70 1.44 -9.36
C VAL A 94 -10.02 0.03 -9.84
N ARG A 95 -11.12 -0.14 -10.58
CA ARG A 95 -11.49 -1.44 -11.17
C ARG A 95 -10.48 -1.94 -12.19
N LEU A 96 -10.00 -1.06 -13.06
CA LEU A 96 -8.98 -1.35 -14.07
C LEU A 96 -7.69 -1.84 -13.41
N VAL A 97 -7.16 -1.07 -12.46
CA VAL A 97 -5.93 -1.41 -11.73
C VAL A 97 -6.11 -2.75 -10.99
N ARG A 98 -7.20 -2.93 -10.24
CA ARG A 98 -7.48 -4.19 -9.52
C ARG A 98 -7.64 -5.39 -10.46
N GLY A 99 -8.18 -5.17 -11.66
CA GLY A 99 -8.30 -6.19 -12.69
C GLY A 99 -6.96 -6.60 -13.29
N MET A 100 -5.98 -5.70 -13.33
CA MET A 100 -4.64 -5.98 -13.86
C MET A 100 -3.73 -6.70 -12.87
N VAL A 101 -3.89 -6.46 -11.57
CA VAL A 101 -3.11 -7.11 -10.50
C VAL A 101 -2.97 -8.64 -10.69
N PRO A 102 -4.04 -9.44 -10.90
CA PRO A 102 -3.92 -10.89 -11.05
C PRO A 102 -3.19 -11.35 -12.32
N HIS A 103 -2.97 -10.45 -13.29
CA HIS A 103 -2.28 -10.75 -14.54
C HIS A 103 -0.81 -10.31 -14.54
N LEU A 104 -0.34 -9.67 -13.47
CA LEU A 104 1.06 -9.28 -13.30
C LEU A 104 1.82 -10.35 -12.54
N TYR A 105 2.79 -10.96 -13.23
CA TYR A 105 3.71 -11.93 -12.64
C TYR A 105 5.14 -11.39 -12.71
N GLY A 106 5.73 -11.14 -11.55
CA GLY A 106 7.14 -10.77 -11.42
C GLY A 106 7.98 -11.99 -11.07
N VAL A 107 9.00 -12.29 -11.88
CA VAL A 107 10.03 -13.27 -11.54
C VAL A 107 11.30 -12.52 -11.19
N PHE A 108 11.77 -12.69 -9.95
CA PHE A 108 13.00 -12.07 -9.46
C PHE A 108 14.09 -13.13 -9.35
N PHE A 109 15.26 -12.86 -9.90
CA PHE A 109 16.45 -13.67 -9.69
C PHE A 109 17.36 -12.93 -8.70
N VAL A 110 17.62 -13.54 -7.55
CA VAL A 110 18.52 -12.99 -6.52
C VAL A 110 19.69 -13.94 -6.30
N GLU A 111 20.92 -13.41 -6.32
CA GLU A 111 22.16 -14.18 -6.12
C GLU A 111 22.31 -14.72 -4.68
N THR A 112 21.69 -14.06 -3.71
CA THR A 112 21.75 -14.46 -2.29
C THR A 112 20.38 -14.24 -1.62
N LEU A 113 19.79 -15.31 -1.07
CA LEU A 113 18.50 -15.27 -0.36
C LEU A 113 18.58 -14.68 1.07
N ASP A 114 19.78 -14.31 1.54
CA ASP A 114 20.02 -13.82 2.91
C ASP A 114 19.17 -12.59 3.28
N TYR A 115 18.78 -11.78 2.29
CA TYR A 115 17.99 -10.57 2.51
C TYR A 115 16.47 -10.81 2.62
N LEU A 116 15.97 -11.96 2.13
CA LEU A 116 14.54 -12.28 2.19
C LEU A 116 14.13 -12.91 3.53
N GLY A 117 15.08 -13.56 4.23
CA GLY A 117 14.82 -14.31 5.46
C GLY A 117 14.71 -13.44 6.73
N ALA A 118 15.30 -12.24 6.74
CA ALA A 118 15.39 -11.41 7.95
C ALA A 118 14.21 -10.46 8.18
N ALA A 119 13.35 -10.24 7.18
CA ALA A 119 12.13 -9.44 7.33
C ALA A 119 10.98 -10.20 8.02
N GLY A 120 11.12 -11.52 8.20
CA GLY A 120 10.06 -12.41 8.68
C GLY A 120 9.71 -12.32 10.17
N GLU A 121 10.49 -11.61 10.99
CA GLU A 121 10.30 -11.63 12.46
C GLU A 121 9.15 -10.71 12.95
N SER A 122 8.56 -9.88 12.08
CA SER A 122 7.50 -8.93 12.48
C SER A 122 6.08 -9.43 12.23
N ALA A 123 5.89 -10.58 11.58
CA ALA A 123 4.58 -11.20 11.44
C ALA A 123 4.20 -11.99 12.70
N ARG A 124 4.05 -11.31 13.85
CA ARG A 124 3.34 -11.93 14.98
C ARG A 124 1.86 -12.01 14.58
N PRO A 125 1.27 -13.20 14.37
CA PRO A 125 -0.16 -13.29 14.17
C PRO A 125 -0.84 -12.72 15.41
N ARG A 126 -1.67 -11.67 15.23
CA ARG A 126 -2.54 -11.23 16.32
C ARG A 126 -3.43 -12.42 16.67
N PRO A 127 -3.44 -12.92 17.92
CA PRO A 127 -4.36 -13.96 18.29
C PRO A 127 -5.77 -13.40 18.11
N PHE A 128 -6.51 -13.99 17.19
CA PHE A 128 -7.95 -13.83 17.07
C PHE A 128 -8.56 -14.34 18.38
N SER A 129 -8.79 -13.44 19.34
CA SER A 129 -9.53 -13.75 20.55
C SER A 129 -11.01 -13.89 20.17
N ALA A 130 -11.35 -15.07 19.68
CA ALA A 130 -12.72 -15.52 19.68
C ALA A 130 -13.20 -15.64 21.12
N ARG A 131 -14.42 -15.13 21.36
CA ARG A 131 -15.39 -15.65 22.32
C ARG A 131 -15.30 -15.11 23.75
N CYS A 132 -16.11 -14.08 23.99
CA CYS A 132 -17.07 -14.06 25.09
C CYS A 132 -18.33 -13.30 24.63
N TRP A 133 -19.18 -14.00 23.87
CA TRP A 133 -20.60 -13.63 23.71
C TRP A 133 -21.39 -14.73 24.40
N GLY A 134 -22.02 -14.40 25.53
CA GLY A 134 -22.97 -15.28 26.20
C GLY A 134 -22.86 -15.33 27.72
N SER A 135 -23.25 -14.27 28.42
CA SER A 135 -23.97 -14.45 29.69
C SER A 135 -25.07 -13.41 29.83
N ASN A 136 -26.30 -13.90 29.80
CA ASN A 136 -27.47 -13.21 30.30
C ASN A 136 -27.27 -12.78 31.76
N ARG A 137 -27.72 -11.56 32.07
CA ARG A 137 -28.31 -11.10 33.34
C ARG A 137 -27.54 -11.32 34.66
N CYS A 138 -27.54 -10.21 35.41
CA CYS A 138 -27.16 -10.00 36.82
C CYS A 138 -25.70 -9.68 37.07
#